data_AF-A0A392NU55-F1
#
_entry.id   AF-A0A392NU55-F1
#
_cell.length_a   1.000
_cell.length_b   1.000
_cell.length_c   1.000
_cell.angle_alpha   90.00
_cell.angle_beta   90.00
_cell.angle_gamma   90.00
#
_symmetry.space_group_name_H-M   'P 1'
#
loop_
_entity.id
_entity.type
_entity.pdbx_description
1 polymer ?
#
loop_
_entity_poly.entity_id
_entity_poly.type
_entity_poly.pdbx_seq_one_letter_code
_entity_poly.pdbx_strand_id
1 'polypeptide(L)'
;MYSSGNPTNIANPIKDASFQIDIKTVSGRLNLYQTTLCERIQWDSLNSDVNADPDGYLSAYNTNDIQLICCQADASTLWLVPLVVQTRLIQSLEWYSDMEIFFTWMLSRDRPKGKELVKYEKAIDPQYLPTQSDVQKVLNGSMNSFRIYNVYPRYFRVTGSGDVRPLEE
;
A
#
# COMPACT_ATOMS: atom_id res chain seq x y z
N MET A 1 8.70 -19.64 35.83
CA MET A 1 9.88 -19.13 35.12
C MET A 1 9.37 -18.12 34.09
N TYR A 2 9.59 -16.83 34.34
CA TYR A 2 9.12 -15.72 33.50
C TYR A 2 10.33 -15.23 32.70
N SER A 3 10.27 -15.29 31.36
CA SER A 3 11.28 -14.70 30.49
C SER A 3 10.73 -13.39 29.95
N SER A 4 10.93 -12.31 30.70
CA SER A 4 10.72 -10.92 30.29
C SER A 4 11.88 -10.42 29.40
N GLY A 5 12.38 -11.29 28.52
CA GLY A 5 13.58 -11.08 27.73
C GLY A 5 13.32 -10.61 26.31
N ASN A 6 12.54 -9.55 26.11
CA ASN A 6 12.87 -8.63 25.02
C ASN A 6 12.43 -7.19 25.34
N PRO A 7 13.18 -6.47 26.19
CA PRO A 7 13.05 -5.03 26.34
C PRO A 7 14.04 -4.38 25.37
N THR A 8 13.88 -4.58 24.06
CA THR A 8 14.66 -3.79 23.12
C THR A 8 13.85 -2.56 22.77
N ASN A 9 14.06 -1.50 23.55
CA ASN A 9 13.74 -0.11 23.19
C ASN A 9 14.62 0.35 22.01
N ILE A 10 14.81 -0.55 21.04
CA ILE A 10 15.63 -0.41 19.86
C ILE A 10 14.65 -0.08 18.75
N ALA A 11 14.92 1.01 18.05
CA ALA A 11 14.15 1.39 16.87
C ALA A 11 14.07 0.20 15.92
N ASN A 12 12.87 -0.04 15.37
CA ASN A 12 12.61 -1.14 14.43
C ASN A 12 12.26 -0.55 13.06
N PRO A 13 13.24 0.06 12.37
CA PRO A 13 13.01 0.78 11.14
C PRO A 13 12.52 -0.16 10.03
N ILE A 14 11.71 0.38 9.13
CA ILE A 14 11.48 -0.24 7.83
C ILE A 14 12.81 -0.26 7.08
N LYS A 15 13.12 -1.37 6.43
CA LYS A 15 14.31 -1.55 5.59
C LYS A 15 13.97 -1.36 4.13
N ASP A 16 12.90 -2.01 3.71
CA ASP A 16 12.40 -1.97 2.34
C ASP A 16 10.87 -1.91 2.37
N ALA A 17 10.29 -1.26 1.37
CA ALA A 17 8.86 -1.10 1.23
C ALA A 17 8.47 -1.34 -0.21
N SER A 18 7.30 -1.94 -0.41
CA SER A 18 6.66 -1.99 -1.71
C SER A 18 5.18 -1.73 -1.61
N PHE A 19 4.65 -1.15 -2.67
CA PHE A 19 3.26 -0.80 -2.79
C PHE A 19 2.68 -1.46 -4.04
N GLN A 20 1.47 -1.99 -3.90
CA GLN A 20 0.79 -2.74 -4.94
C GLN A 20 -0.68 -2.37 -5.00
N ILE A 21 -1.22 -2.32 -6.22
CA ILE A 21 -2.65 -2.17 -6.49
C ILE A 21 -3.12 -3.38 -7.30
N ASP A 22 -4.17 -4.03 -6.82
CA ASP A 22 -4.81 -5.15 -7.51
C ASP A 22 -6.27 -4.86 -7.81
N ILE A 23 -6.76 -5.35 -8.93
CA ILE A 23 -8.19 -5.46 -9.23
C ILE A 23 -8.63 -6.90 -9.09
N LYS A 24 -9.80 -7.11 -8.49
CA LYS A 24 -10.45 -8.41 -8.37
C LYS A 24 -11.83 -8.32 -8.99
N THR A 25 -12.16 -9.33 -9.78
CA THR A 25 -13.48 -9.56 -10.36
C THR A 25 -13.83 -11.03 -10.19
N VAL A 26 -15.00 -11.43 -10.69
CA VAL A 26 -15.41 -12.85 -10.73
C VAL A 26 -14.44 -13.74 -11.51
N SER A 27 -13.61 -13.18 -12.41
CA SER A 27 -12.62 -13.94 -13.17
C SER A 27 -11.29 -14.14 -12.43
N GLY A 28 -11.11 -13.50 -11.27
CA GLY A 28 -9.89 -13.58 -10.47
C GLY A 28 -9.32 -12.21 -10.10
N ARG A 29 -8.11 -12.23 -9.53
CA ARG A 29 -7.35 -11.05 -9.10
C ARG A 29 -6.18 -10.80 -10.04
N LEU A 30 -6.00 -9.56 -10.46
CA LEU A 30 -4.92 -9.11 -11.34
C LEU A 30 -4.19 -7.93 -10.71
N ASN A 31 -2.86 -7.95 -10.75
CA ASN A 31 -2.03 -6.82 -10.36
C ASN A 31 -2.07 -5.76 -11.48
N LEU A 32 -2.44 -4.54 -11.11
CA LEU A 32 -2.46 -3.38 -12.01
C LEU A 32 -1.19 -2.55 -11.91
N TYR A 33 -0.60 -2.53 -10.71
CA TYR A 33 0.54 -1.69 -10.41
C TYR A 33 1.32 -2.30 -9.26
N GLN A 34 2.65 -2.27 -9.37
CA GLN A 34 3.55 -2.56 -8.28
C GLN A 34 4.80 -1.70 -8.39
N THR A 35 5.24 -1.16 -7.26
CA THR A 35 6.55 -0.54 -7.13
C THR A 35 7.28 -1.08 -5.92
N THR A 36 8.55 -1.35 -6.11
CA THR A 36 9.55 -1.67 -5.08
C THR A 36 10.56 -0.53 -4.93
N LEU A 37 10.38 0.56 -5.69
CA LEU A 37 11.25 1.73 -5.66
C LEU A 37 10.72 2.71 -4.63
N CYS A 38 10.88 2.34 -3.35
CA CYS A 38 10.49 3.16 -2.22
C CYS A 38 11.71 3.63 -1.45
N GLU A 39 11.75 4.92 -1.13
CA GLU A 39 12.76 5.53 -0.28
C GLU A 39 12.22 5.70 1.13
N ARG A 40 13.07 5.42 2.11
CA ARG A 40 12.83 5.72 3.51
C ARG A 40 13.57 6.98 3.90
N ILE A 41 12.81 7.99 4.30
CA ILE A 41 13.30 9.28 4.75
C ILE A 41 13.14 9.36 6.27
N GLN A 42 14.19 9.73 6.99
CA GLN A 42 14.13 9.90 8.44
C GLN A 42 13.39 11.18 8.79
N TRP A 43 12.61 11.15 9.88
CA TRP A 43 11.81 12.31 10.29
C TRP A 43 12.67 13.57 10.50
N ASP A 44 13.80 13.44 11.17
CA ASP A 44 14.70 14.55 11.47
C ASP A 44 15.40 15.13 10.22
N SER A 45 15.32 14.44 9.07
CA SER A 45 15.85 14.92 7.79
C SER A 45 14.82 15.69 6.96
N LEU A 46 13.55 15.72 7.39
CA LEU A 46 12.52 16.51 6.73
C LEU A 46 12.79 17.99 6.96
N ASN A 47 12.62 18.81 5.92
CA ASN A 47 12.73 20.25 6.07
C ASN A 47 11.69 20.74 7.09
N SER A 48 12.08 21.62 8.01
CA SER A 48 11.23 22.19 9.07
C SER A 48 9.97 22.89 8.53
N ASP A 49 9.99 23.28 7.26
CA ASP A 49 8.85 23.92 6.58
C ASP A 49 7.76 22.92 6.15
N VAL A 50 8.03 21.61 6.20
CA VAL A 50 7.07 20.57 5.83
C VAL A 50 6.17 20.27 7.03
N ASN A 51 4.91 20.73 6.98
CA ASN A 51 3.89 20.35 7.96
C ASN A 51 3.43 18.90 7.73
N ALA A 52 4.29 17.95 8.11
CA ALA A 52 4.11 16.52 7.89
C ALA A 52 3.08 15.89 8.86
N ASP A 53 2.76 16.54 9.99
CA ASP A 53 1.79 16.10 11.00
C ASP A 53 0.92 17.28 11.50
N PRO A 54 0.00 17.79 10.66
CA PRO A 54 -0.81 18.98 11.00
C PRO A 54 -1.74 18.74 12.19
N ASP A 55 -2.20 17.50 12.38
CA ASP A 55 -3.18 17.12 13.39
C ASP A 55 -2.55 16.52 14.65
N GLY A 56 -1.22 16.39 14.69
CA GLY A 56 -0.46 15.96 15.86
C GLY A 56 -0.55 14.45 16.17
N TYR A 57 -0.91 13.60 15.20
CA TYR A 57 -1.04 12.15 15.37
C TYR A 57 0.28 11.47 15.74
N LEU A 58 1.41 12.06 15.36
CA LEU A 58 2.74 11.50 15.57
C LEU A 58 3.42 12.00 16.84
N SER A 59 2.84 13.01 17.51
CA SER A 59 3.38 13.63 18.73
C SER A 59 3.62 12.66 19.90
N ALA A 60 2.91 11.53 19.92
CA ALA A 60 3.05 10.48 20.93
C ALA A 60 4.26 9.55 20.70
N TYR A 61 4.97 9.67 19.58
CA TYR A 61 6.06 8.78 19.19
C TYR A 61 7.42 9.49 19.22
N ASN A 62 8.49 8.72 19.42
CA ASN A 62 9.86 9.24 19.31
C ASN A 62 10.16 9.56 17.85
N THR A 63 10.85 10.67 17.56
CA THR A 63 11.22 11.05 16.18
C THR A 63 12.04 9.98 15.48
N ASN A 64 12.87 9.22 16.22
CA ASN A 64 13.65 8.11 15.68
C ASN A 64 12.79 6.91 15.21
N ASP A 65 11.57 6.79 15.74
CA ASP A 65 10.61 5.73 15.37
C ASP A 65 9.70 6.15 14.21
N ILE A 66 9.72 7.43 13.83
CA ILE A 66 8.90 7.98 12.74
C ILE A 66 9.71 7.97 11.45
N GLN A 67 9.08 7.49 10.38
CA GLN A 67 9.70 7.36 9.07
C GLN A 67 8.71 7.74 7.98
N LEU A 68 9.17 8.51 7.00
CA LEU A 68 8.41 8.78 5.80
C LEU A 68 8.83 7.78 4.71
N ILE A 69 7.86 7.10 4.12
CA ILE A 69 8.07 6.20 2.99
C ILE A 69 7.53 6.86 1.73
N CYS A 70 8.41 7.13 0.76
CA CYS A 70 8.07 7.71 -0.52
C CYS A 70 8.33 6.71 -1.63
N CYS A 71 7.30 6.29 -2.35
CA CYS A 71 7.43 5.37 -3.49
C CYS A 71 7.34 6.12 -4.82
N GLN A 72 8.09 5.65 -5.82
CA GLN A 72 8.00 6.17 -7.19
C GLN A 72 6.60 5.94 -7.76
N ALA A 73 6.10 6.91 -8.53
CA ALA A 73 4.79 6.80 -9.18
C ALA A 73 4.77 5.75 -10.29
N ASP A 74 5.92 5.51 -10.95
CA ASP A 74 6.05 4.50 -11.98
C ASP A 74 6.21 3.10 -11.39
N ALA A 75 5.67 2.10 -12.10
CA ALA A 75 5.79 0.70 -11.69
C ALA A 75 7.23 0.22 -11.87
N SER A 76 7.70 -0.62 -10.95
CA SER A 76 9.03 -1.23 -11.06
C SER A 76 9.06 -2.45 -11.99
N THR A 77 7.90 -2.91 -12.45
CA THR A 77 7.73 -4.06 -13.33
C THR A 77 6.86 -3.72 -14.53
N LEU A 78 7.15 -4.35 -15.67
CA LEU A 78 6.30 -4.24 -16.86
C LEU A 78 5.01 -5.03 -16.67
N TRP A 79 3.91 -4.46 -17.14
CA TRP A 79 2.60 -5.10 -17.09
C TRP A 79 2.44 -6.11 -18.24
N LEU A 80 3.07 -7.28 -18.10
CA LEU A 80 3.11 -8.35 -19.11
C LEU A 80 1.94 -9.33 -18.92
N VAL A 81 0.71 -8.84 -19.07
CA VAL A 81 -0.50 -9.66 -18.95
C VAL A 81 -0.84 -10.31 -20.30
N PRO A 82 -0.97 -11.65 -20.38
CA PRO A 82 -1.38 -12.30 -21.63
C PRO A 82 -2.74 -11.80 -22.10
N LEU A 83 -2.90 -11.61 -23.42
CA LEU A 83 -4.14 -11.08 -24.01
C LEU A 83 -5.38 -11.84 -23.55
N VAL A 84 -5.31 -13.18 -23.44
CA VAL A 84 -6.43 -14.01 -22.97
C VAL A 84 -6.87 -13.67 -21.55
N VAL A 85 -5.93 -13.32 -20.66
CA VAL A 85 -6.23 -12.91 -19.28
C VAL A 85 -6.87 -11.52 -19.27
N GLN A 86 -6.32 -10.59 -20.05
CA GLN A 86 -6.85 -9.23 -20.18
C GLN A 86 -8.28 -9.24 -20.76
N THR A 87 -8.52 -9.98 -21.85
CA THR A 87 -9.85 -10.12 -22.46
C THR A 87 -10.86 -10.70 -21.47
N ARG A 88 -10.50 -11.74 -20.71
CA ARG A 88 -11.37 -12.32 -19.68
C ARG A 88 -11.70 -11.34 -18.56
N LEU A 89 -10.73 -10.53 -18.13
CA LEU A 89 -10.96 -9.48 -17.14
C LEU A 89 -11.89 -8.37 -17.69
N ILE A 90 -11.70 -7.96 -18.94
CA ILE A 90 -12.58 -6.95 -19.55
C ILE A 90 -14.01 -7.46 -19.67
N GLN A 91 -14.19 -8.73 -20.05
CA GLN A 91 -15.49 -9.40 -20.12
C GLN A 91 -16.14 -9.52 -18.74
N SER A 92 -15.38 -9.84 -17.69
CA SER A 92 -15.93 -9.95 -16.34
C SER A 92 -16.40 -8.60 -15.77
N LEU A 93 -15.90 -7.49 -16.31
CA LEU A 93 -16.37 -6.13 -15.99
C LEU A 93 -17.64 -5.73 -16.75
N GLU A 94 -18.12 -6.50 -17.73
CA GLU A 94 -19.39 -6.23 -18.43
C GLU A 94 -20.61 -6.54 -17.55
N TRP A 95 -20.44 -7.47 -16.61
CA TRP A 95 -21.45 -7.79 -15.62
C TRP A 95 -21.31 -6.83 -14.45
N TYR A 96 -22.39 -6.14 -14.08
CA TYR A 96 -22.47 -5.13 -13.02
C TYR A 96 -22.21 -5.65 -11.59
N SER A 97 -21.40 -6.69 -11.42
CA SER A 97 -21.14 -7.35 -10.13
C SER A 97 -19.65 -7.43 -9.79
N ASP A 98 -19.35 -7.09 -8.54
CA ASP A 98 -18.17 -7.44 -7.74
C ASP A 98 -16.80 -7.07 -8.32
N MET A 99 -16.64 -5.82 -8.76
CA MET A 99 -15.31 -5.23 -8.92
C MET A 99 -14.83 -4.72 -7.56
N GLU A 100 -13.71 -5.26 -7.09
CA GLU A 100 -13.00 -4.76 -5.91
C GLU A 100 -11.59 -4.31 -6.33
N ILE A 101 -11.10 -3.22 -5.74
CA ILE A 101 -9.70 -2.81 -5.89
C ILE A 101 -9.06 -2.84 -4.51
N PHE A 102 -7.88 -3.44 -4.42
CA PHE A 102 -7.10 -3.55 -3.19
C PHE A 102 -5.83 -2.73 -3.34
N PHE A 103 -5.44 -2.07 -2.26
CA PHE A 103 -4.06 -1.60 -2.12
C PHE A 103 -3.35 -2.43 -1.06
N THR A 104 -2.06 -2.67 -1.29
CA THR A 104 -1.22 -3.46 -0.41
C THR A 104 0.10 -2.76 -0.16
N TRP A 105 0.45 -2.61 1.12
CA TRP A 105 1.80 -2.31 1.56
C TRP A 105 2.48 -3.61 2.01
N MET A 106 3.70 -3.84 1.52
CA MET A 106 4.59 -4.86 2.04
C MET A 106 5.83 -4.18 2.59
N LEU A 107 6.07 -4.33 3.89
CA LEU A 107 7.11 -3.62 4.63
C LEU A 107 8.06 -4.64 5.25
N SER A 108 9.35 -4.54 4.95
CA SER A 108 10.38 -5.39 5.54
C SER A 108 11.11 -4.66 6.67
N ARG A 109 11.57 -5.40 7.68
CA ARG A 109 12.27 -4.88 8.87
C ARG A 109 13.42 -5.80 9.25
N ASP A 110 14.46 -5.24 9.86
CA ASP A 110 15.61 -5.99 10.38
C ASP A 110 15.31 -6.62 11.77
N ARG A 111 14.31 -7.51 11.84
CA ARG A 111 14.02 -8.29 13.05
C ARG A 111 14.52 -9.74 12.88
N PRO A 112 15.07 -10.40 13.90
CA PRO A 112 15.37 -11.83 13.80
C PRO A 112 14.09 -12.68 13.70
N LYS A 113 13.95 -13.41 12.59
CA LYS A 113 13.05 -14.54 12.24
C LYS A 113 11.54 -14.32 12.45
N GLY A 114 10.81 -14.37 11.33
CA GLY A 114 9.37 -14.66 11.28
C GLY A 114 8.42 -13.46 11.38
N LYS A 115 8.94 -12.24 11.60
CA LYS A 115 8.16 -10.97 11.57
C LYS A 115 8.86 -9.87 10.79
N GLU A 116 9.74 -10.27 9.88
CA GLU A 116 10.53 -9.39 9.02
C GLU A 116 9.63 -8.72 8.00
N LEU A 117 8.78 -9.49 7.34
CA LEU A 117 7.82 -9.01 6.36
C LEU A 117 6.45 -8.78 7.02
N VAL A 118 5.92 -7.59 6.82
CA VAL A 118 4.60 -7.18 7.29
C VAL A 118 3.76 -6.78 6.08
N LYS A 119 2.54 -7.31 6.00
CA LYS A 119 1.59 -7.02 4.94
C LYS A 119 0.41 -6.24 5.50
N TYR A 120 0.06 -5.14 4.86
CA TYR A 120 -1.18 -4.41 5.07
C TYR A 120 -1.96 -4.36 3.76
N GLU A 121 -3.13 -4.99 3.73
CA GLU A 121 -4.00 -5.01 2.57
C GLU A 121 -5.39 -4.52 2.98
N LYS A 122 -5.96 -3.62 2.18
CA LYS A 122 -7.31 -3.11 2.40
C LYS A 122 -8.02 -2.94 1.05
N ALA A 123 -9.29 -3.33 1.02
CA ALA A 123 -10.18 -3.06 -0.10
C ALA A 123 -10.56 -1.57 -0.09
N ILE A 124 -10.55 -0.94 -1.26
CA ILE A 124 -11.05 0.42 -1.44
C ILE A 124 -12.57 0.40 -1.30
N ASP A 125 -13.12 1.35 -0.55
CA ASP A 125 -14.57 1.50 -0.40
C ASP A 125 -15.23 1.66 -1.78
N PRO A 126 -16.33 0.95 -2.07
CA PRO A 126 -17.07 1.07 -3.31
C PRO A 126 -17.36 2.51 -3.76
N GLN A 127 -17.57 3.45 -2.84
CA GLN A 127 -17.83 4.86 -3.19
C GLN A 127 -16.62 5.59 -3.79
N TYR A 128 -15.42 5.05 -3.61
CA TYR A 128 -14.16 5.60 -4.11
C TYR A 128 -13.59 4.84 -5.32
N LEU A 129 -14.30 3.82 -5.79
CA LEU A 129 -13.93 3.05 -6.99
C LEU A 129 -14.29 3.81 -8.28
N PRO A 130 -13.52 3.62 -9.36
CA PRO A 130 -13.92 4.05 -10.70
C PRO A 130 -15.14 3.27 -11.17
N THR A 131 -15.79 3.76 -12.23
CA THR A 131 -16.81 2.94 -12.90
C THR A 131 -16.14 1.77 -13.63
N GLN A 132 -16.82 0.62 -13.71
CA GLN A 132 -16.34 -0.52 -14.49
C GLN A 132 -16.07 -0.14 -15.96
N SER A 133 -16.92 0.73 -16.53
CA SER A 133 -16.75 1.25 -17.90
C SER A 133 -15.44 2.00 -18.09
N ASP A 134 -15.02 2.81 -17.12
CA ASP A 134 -13.74 3.53 -17.21
C ASP A 134 -12.56 2.57 -17.15
N VAL A 135 -12.62 1.57 -16.26
CA VAL A 135 -11.60 0.51 -16.19
C VAL A 135 -11.52 -0.25 -17.52
N GLN A 136 -12.66 -0.64 -18.10
CA GLN A 136 -12.71 -1.30 -19.40
C GLN A 136 -12.09 -0.45 -20.51
N LYS A 137 -12.41 0.84 -20.58
CA LYS A 137 -11.88 1.74 -21.61
C LYS A 137 -10.36 1.88 -21.49
N VAL A 138 -9.83 1.92 -20.28
CA VAL A 138 -8.38 1.94 -20.01
C VAL A 138 -7.74 0.63 -20.42
N LEU A 139 -8.29 -0.51 -20.01
CA LEU A 139 -7.76 -1.83 -20.38
C LEU A 139 -7.82 -2.09 -21.90
N ASN A 140 -8.80 -1.51 -22.61
CA ASN A 140 -8.91 -1.54 -24.08
C ASN A 140 -8.00 -0.53 -24.80
N GLY A 141 -7.31 0.36 -24.07
CA GLY A 141 -6.46 1.41 -24.65
C GLY A 141 -7.23 2.57 -25.29
N SER A 142 -8.53 2.71 -25.01
CA SER A 142 -9.38 3.81 -25.48
C SER A 142 -9.42 5.02 -24.53
N MET A 143 -8.97 4.83 -23.29
CA MET A 143 -8.75 5.89 -22.30
C MET A 143 -7.36 5.71 -21.67
N ASN A 144 -6.78 6.82 -21.22
CA ASN A 144 -5.43 6.82 -20.66
C ASN A 144 -5.40 6.47 -19.16
N SER A 145 -6.47 6.74 -18.42
CA SER A 145 -6.51 6.52 -16.97
C SER A 145 -7.94 6.47 -16.42
N PHE A 146 -8.04 5.88 -15.23
CA PHE A 146 -9.18 5.99 -14.32
C PHE A 146 -8.65 6.46 -12.96
N ARG A 147 -9.53 6.97 -12.09
CA ARG A 147 -9.14 7.48 -10.77
C ARG A 147 -9.82 6.68 -9.66
N ILE A 148 -9.02 6.27 -8.69
CA ILE A 148 -9.44 5.77 -7.39
C ILE A 148 -9.19 6.87 -6.35
N TYR A 149 -10.08 6.99 -5.36
CA TYR A 149 -9.95 7.98 -4.29
C TYR A 149 -9.64 7.31 -2.95
N ASN A 150 -9.14 8.10 -2.00
CA ASN A 150 -8.92 7.68 -0.61
C ASN A 150 -8.13 6.37 -0.44
N VAL A 151 -7.05 6.22 -1.20
CA VAL A 151 -6.26 4.97 -1.29
C VAL A 151 -5.19 4.88 -0.19
N TYR A 152 -4.58 6.02 0.15
CA TYR A 152 -3.39 6.06 1.00
C TYR A 152 -3.77 6.49 2.42
N PRO A 153 -3.69 5.62 3.44
CA PRO A 153 -3.67 6.08 4.81
C PRO A 153 -2.39 6.90 5.01
N ARG A 154 -2.52 8.13 5.51
CA ARG A 154 -1.36 9.03 5.63
C ARG A 154 -0.46 8.60 6.77
N TYR A 155 -1.05 8.03 7.83
CA TYR A 155 -0.34 7.56 9.01
C TYR A 155 -0.74 6.14 9.35
N PHE A 156 0.25 5.24 9.46
CA PHE A 156 0.03 3.89 9.96
C PHE A 156 1.15 3.48 10.91
N ARG A 157 0.78 2.73 11.95
CA ARG A 157 1.69 2.16 12.92
C ARG A 157 1.97 0.70 12.57
N VAL A 158 3.25 0.37 12.44
CA VAL A 158 3.70 -1.02 12.34
C VAL A 158 4.09 -1.51 13.73
N THR A 159 3.32 -2.43 14.29
CA THR A 159 3.53 -2.91 15.66
C THR A 159 4.71 -3.88 15.76
N GLY A 160 5.24 -4.07 16.97
CA GLY A 160 6.22 -5.13 17.25
C GLY A 160 5.67 -6.55 16.99
N SER A 161 4.34 -6.73 17.01
CA SER A 161 3.69 -7.99 16.65
C SER A 161 3.66 -8.27 15.14
N GLY A 162 3.92 -7.26 14.30
CA GLY A 162 3.86 -7.37 12.84
C GLY A 162 2.50 -6.99 12.25
N ASP A 163 1.64 -6.31 13.02
CA ASP A 163 0.37 -5.79 12.54
C ASP A 163 0.55 -4.34 12.06
N VAL A 164 -0.14 -3.94 11.00
CA VAL A 164 -0.21 -2.54 10.57
C VAL A 164 -1.59 -1.99 10.91
N ARG A 165 -1.61 -0.83 11.55
CA ARG A 165 -2.85 -0.16 11.95
C ARG A 165 -2.82 1.30 11.48
N PRO A 166 -3.81 1.77 10.72
CA PRO A 166 -4.00 3.20 10.50
C PRO A 166 -4.07 3.95 11.84
N LEU A 167 -3.55 5.17 11.89
CA LEU A 167 -3.67 6.04 13.06
C LEU A 167 -4.82 7.05 12.94
N GLU A 168 -5.39 7.20 11.75
CA GLU A 168 -6.48 8.13 11.43
C GLU A 168 -7.88 7.53 11.69
N GLU A 169 -7.96 6.32 12.28
CA GLU A 169 -9.19 5.58 12.58
C GLU A 169 -9.48 5.51 14.09
#